data_AF-A0A9D9PCB6-F1
#
_entry.id   AF-A0A9D9PCB6-F1
#
_cell.length_a   1.000
_cell.length_b   1.000
_cell.length_c   1.000
_cell.angle_alpha   90.00
_cell.angle_beta   90.00
_cell.angle_gamma   90.00
#
_symmetry.space_group_name_H-M   'P 1'
#
loop_
_entity.id
_entity.type
_entity.pdbx_description
1 polymer ?
#
loop_
_entity_poly.entity_id
_entity_poly.type
_entity_poly.pdbx_seq_one_letter_code
_entity_poly.pdbx_strand_id
1 'polypeptide(L)'
;MNSRKILFCSVVTAAIGTMLGIAAAELANPPFESGIYKNPHRKYAIAGAILGAAVGGAQETVRQLKAEADRRERERERFYRDRFHHLP
;
A
#
# COMPACT_ATOMS: atom_id res chain seq x y z
N MET A 1 -14.91 4.57 2.11
CA MET A 1 -13.46 4.76 1.93
C MET A 1 -12.94 5.97 2.70
N ASN A 2 -11.80 5.82 3.40
CA ASN A 2 -11.08 6.87 4.10
C ASN A 2 -9.76 7.17 3.38
N SER A 3 -9.77 8.18 2.52
CA SER A 3 -8.65 8.57 1.66
C SER A 3 -7.43 9.10 2.43
N ARG A 4 -7.62 9.65 3.64
CA ARG A 4 -6.49 10.13 4.48
C ARG A 4 -5.61 8.98 4.94
N LYS A 5 -6.20 7.84 5.28
CA LYS A 5 -5.45 6.64 5.67
C LYS A 5 -4.68 6.04 4.50
N ILE A 6 -5.30 6.00 3.31
CA ILE A 6 -4.65 5.52 2.08
C ILE A 6 -3.43 6.40 1.78
N LEU A 7 -3.59 7.73 1.81
CA LEU A 7 -2.49 8.67 1.58
C LEU A 7 -1.36 8.49 2.59
N PHE A 8 -1.68 8.39 3.89
CA PHE A 8 -0.67 8.19 4.93
C PHE A 8 0.09 6.88 4.73
N CYS A 9 -0.61 5.77 4.47
CA CYS A 9 0.01 4.48 4.26
C CYS A 9 0.89 4.47 3.00
N SER A 10 0.42 5.08 1.90
CA SER A 10 1.22 5.27 0.69
C SER A 10 2.49 6.07 0.95
N VAL A 11 2.42 7.19 1.70
CA VAL A 11 3.60 8.03 1.98
C VAL A 11 4.62 7.28 2.85
N VAL A 12 4.17 6.58 3.89
CA VAL A 12 5.06 5.80 4.77
C VAL A 12 5.74 4.68 3.99
N THR A 13 4.98 3.91 3.19
CA THR A 13 5.55 2.81 2.40
C THR A 13 6.44 3.33 1.26
N ALA A 14 6.17 4.51 0.71
CA ALA A 14 7.06 5.18 -0.24
C ALA A 14 8.41 5.57 0.38
N ALA A 15 8.41 6.07 1.62
CA ALA A 15 9.65 6.38 2.33
C ALA A 15 10.50 5.12 2.56
N ILE A 16 9.87 4.03 2.99
CA ILE A 16 10.53 2.72 3.14
C ILE A 16 11.05 2.21 1.79
N GLY A 17 10.23 2.29 0.74
CA GLY A 17 10.60 1.90 -0.61
C GLY A 17 11.79 2.71 -1.16
N THR A 18 11.86 4.01 -0.84
CA THR A 18 12.99 4.87 -1.20
C THR A 18 14.28 4.39 -0.53
N MET A 19 14.23 4.09 0.76
CA MET A 19 15.39 3.56 1.51
C MET A 19 15.86 2.23 0.93
N LEU A 20 14.93 1.32 0.61
CA LEU A 20 15.24 0.04 -0.05
C LEU A 20 15.83 0.24 -1.44
N GLY A 21 15.34 1.21 -2.21
CA GLY A 21 15.87 1.54 -3.53
C GLY A 21 17.32 2.05 -3.46
N ILE A 22 17.64 2.89 -2.48
CA ILE A 22 19.02 3.36 -2.26
C ILE A 22 19.92 2.19 -1.84
N ALA A 23 19.46 1.34 -0.92
CA ALA A 23 20.20 0.15 -0.49
C ALA A 23 20.45 -0.84 -1.65
N ALA A 24 19.45 -1.03 -2.53
CA ALA A 24 19.59 -1.85 -3.73
C ALA A 24 20.61 -1.26 -4.73
N ALA A 25 20.67 0.07 -4.84
CA ALA A 25 21.66 0.74 -5.69
C ALA A 25 23.10 0.57 -5.18
N GLU A 26 23.31 0.66 -3.86
CA GLU A 26 24.59 0.39 -3.19
C GLU A 26 25.02 -1.08 -3.39
N LEU A 27 24.11 -2.03 -3.20
CA LEU A 27 24.39 -3.46 -3.38
C LEU A 27 24.68 -3.85 -4.84
N ALA A 28 24.03 -3.18 -5.80
CA ALA A 28 24.23 -3.46 -7.22
C ALA A 28 25.60 -3.01 -7.75
N ASN A 29 26.30 -2.13 -7.03
CA ASN A 29 27.67 -1.64 -7.25
C ASN A 29 28.11 -1.71 -8.73
N PRO A 30 27.49 -0.93 -9.64
CA PRO A 30 27.66 -1.10 -11.07
C PRO A 30 29.11 -0.75 -11.46
N PRO A 31 29.87 -1.68 -12.08
CA PRO A 31 31.31 -1.52 -12.35
C PRO A 31 31.65 -0.48 -13.43
N PHE A 32 30.66 0.22 -14.00
CA PHE A 32 30.85 1.17 -15.08
C PHE A 32 30.19 2.52 -14.77
N GLU A 33 31.01 3.51 -14.38
CA GLU A 33 30.65 4.93 -14.36
C GLU A 33 30.57 5.53 -15.79
N SER A 34 29.92 4.84 -16.73
CA SER A 34 29.62 5.46 -18.02
C SER A 34 28.58 6.56 -17.83
N GLY A 35 28.68 7.69 -18.54
CA GLY A 35 27.78 8.85 -18.38
C GLY A 35 26.27 8.55 -18.54
N ILE A 36 25.91 7.37 -19.08
CA ILE A 36 24.55 6.84 -19.19
C ILE A 36 24.01 6.38 -17.81
N TYR A 37 24.90 5.92 -16.93
CA TYR A 37 24.64 5.49 -15.56
C TYR A 37 24.79 6.63 -14.53
N LYS A 38 24.71 7.90 -14.95
CA LYS A 38 24.71 9.03 -14.00
C LYS A 38 23.59 8.89 -12.96
N ASN A 39 23.99 8.90 -11.69
CA ASN A 39 23.13 8.89 -10.49
C ASN A 39 22.22 7.65 -10.34
N PRO A 40 22.77 6.41 -10.22
CA PRO A 40 21.97 5.20 -10.03
C PRO A 40 21.14 5.31 -8.74
N HIS A 41 21.74 5.82 -7.65
CA HIS A 41 21.04 6.10 -6.39
C HIS A 41 19.73 6.86 -6.57
N ARG A 42 19.71 7.92 -7.38
CA ARG A 42 18.51 8.73 -7.61
C ARG A 42 17.44 7.96 -8.40
N LYS A 43 17.84 7.17 -9.41
CA LYS A 43 16.90 6.37 -10.22
C LYS A 43 16.25 5.27 -9.38
N TYR A 44 17.04 4.53 -8.61
CA TYR A 44 16.53 3.45 -7.75
C TYR A 44 15.75 4.00 -6.55
N ALA A 45 16.13 5.14 -5.99
CA ALA A 45 15.34 5.84 -4.97
C ALA A 45 13.94 6.19 -5.47
N ILE A 46 13.84 6.78 -6.68
CA ILE A 46 12.54 7.12 -7.28
C ILE A 46 11.72 5.87 -7.59
N ALA A 47 12.35 4.84 -8.17
CA ALA A 47 11.66 3.58 -8.46
C ALA A 47 11.13 2.92 -7.17
N GLY A 48 11.95 2.89 -6.12
CA GLY A 48 11.57 2.41 -4.80
C GLY A 48 10.44 3.23 -4.17
N ALA A 49 10.48 4.56 -4.30
CA ALA A 49 9.42 5.44 -3.81
C ALA A 49 8.07 5.17 -4.49
N ILE A 50 8.07 5.04 -5.83
CA ILE A 50 6.86 4.76 -6.62
C ILE A 50 6.30 3.38 -6.25
N LEU A 51 7.16 2.36 -6.20
CA LEU A 51 6.75 1.00 -5.85
C LEU A 51 6.20 0.94 -4.42
N GLY A 52 6.87 1.58 -3.47
CA GLY A 52 6.42 1.66 -2.09
C GLY A 52 5.07 2.38 -1.95
N ALA A 53 4.88 3.51 -2.65
CA ALA A 53 3.63 4.25 -2.66
C ALA A 53 2.45 3.40 -3.18
N ALA A 54 2.69 2.69 -4.28
CA ALA A 54 1.69 1.83 -4.92
C ALA A 54 1.30 0.66 -4.02
N VAL A 55 2.28 -0.04 -3.42
CA VAL A 55 2.03 -1.16 -2.51
C VAL A 55 1.28 -0.71 -1.25
N GLY A 56 1.73 0.37 -0.60
CA GLY A 56 1.06 0.90 0.60
C GLY A 56 -0.38 1.35 0.33
N GLY A 57 -0.60 2.00 -0.82
CA GLY A 57 -1.94 2.41 -1.23
C GLY A 57 -2.86 1.24 -1.52
N ALA A 58 -2.35 0.22 -2.22
CA ALA A 58 -3.10 -1.00 -2.52
C ALA A 58 -3.48 -1.77 -1.24
N GLN A 59 -2.53 -1.97 -0.32
CA GLN A 59 -2.79 -2.69 0.94
C GLN A 59 -3.87 -2.02 1.78
N GLU A 60 -3.80 -0.70 1.97
CA GLU A 60 -4.81 0.03 2.75
C GLU A 60 -6.15 0.09 2.03
N THR A 61 -6.17 0.18 0.69
CA THR A 61 -7.41 0.14 -0.09
C THR A 61 -8.11 -1.21 0.06
N VAL A 62 -7.39 -2.32 -0.12
CA VAL A 62 -7.94 -3.68 0.05
C VAL A 62 -8.45 -3.88 1.48
N ARG A 63 -7.72 -3.39 2.48
CA ARG A 63 -8.16 -3.45 3.89
C ARG A 63 -9.47 -2.70 4.12
N GLN A 64 -9.63 -1.51 3.54
CA GLN A 64 -10.85 -0.74 3.67
C GLN A 64 -12.03 -1.39 2.95
N LEU A 65 -11.82 -1.95 1.76
CA LEU A 65 -12.85 -2.70 1.03
C LEU A 65 -13.33 -3.92 1.81
N LYS A 66 -12.39 -4.70 2.37
CA LYS A 66 -12.74 -5.85 3.22
C LYS A 66 -13.52 -5.43 4.46
N ALA A 67 -13.09 -4.37 5.14
CA ALA A 67 -13.79 -3.85 6.30
C ALA A 67 -15.22 -3.36 5.98
N GLU A 68 -15.44 -2.86 4.76
CA GLU A 68 -16.77 -2.47 4.30
C GLU A 68 -17.66 -3.70 3.99
N ALA A 69 -17.09 -4.73 3.37
CA ALA A 69 -17.78 -6.00 3.14
C ALA A 69 -18.21 -6.67 4.46
N ASP A 70 -17.29 -6.80 5.42
CA ASP A 70 -17.57 -7.39 6.73
C ASP A 70 -18.67 -6.62 7.49
N ARG A 71 -18.73 -5.29 7.35
CA ARG A 71 -19.81 -4.48 7.94
C ARG A 71 -21.16 -4.80 7.32
N ARG A 72 -21.23 -4.90 5.99
CA ARG A 72 -22.47 -5.24 5.27
C ARG A 72 -22.96 -6.64 5.62
N GLU A 73 -22.06 -7.60 5.79
CA GLU A 73 -22.43 -8.95 6.22
C GLU A 73 -23.01 -8.95 7.64
N ARG A 74 -22.37 -8.26 8.60
CA ARG A 74 -22.88 -8.13 9.97
C ARG A 74 -24.22 -7.40 10.04
N GLU A 75 -24.46 -6.42 9.17
CA GLU A 75 -25.76 -5.75 9.05
C GLU A 75 -26.83 -6.70 8.51
N ARG A 76 -26.51 -7.50 7.48
CA ARG A 76 -27.40 -8.57 6.98
C ARG A 76 -27.74 -9.59 8.06
N GLU A 77 -26.73 -10.09 8.78
CA GLU A 77 -26.94 -11.05 9.86
C GLU A 77 -27.81 -10.49 10.98
N ARG A 78 -27.59 -9.23 11.38
CA ARG A 78 -28.44 -8.56 12.38
C ARG A 78 -29.87 -8.42 11.88
N PHE A 79 -30.06 -7.99 10.64
CA PHE A 79 -31.38 -7.90 10.03
C PHE A 79 -32.12 -9.24 10.00
N TYR A 80 -31.44 -10.33 9.61
CA TYR A 80 -32.04 -11.67 9.66
C TYR A 80 -32.36 -12.09 11.10
N ARG A 81 -31.42 -11.89 12.03
CA ARG A 81 -31.63 -12.20 13.44
C ARG A 81 -32.86 -11.48 14.00
N ASP A 82 -32.97 -10.18 13.79
CA ASP A 82 -34.07 -9.36 14.29
C ASP A 82 -35.41 -9.75 13.63
N ARG A 83 -35.40 -10.08 12.33
CA ARG A 83 -36.60 -10.50 11.61
C ARG A 83 -37.12 -11.88 12.03
N PHE A 84 -36.24 -12.84 12.33
CA PHE A 84 -36.64 -14.20 12.70
C PHE A 84 -36.94 -14.38 14.20
N HIS A 85 -36.47 -13.48 15.07
CA HIS A 85 -36.87 -13.45 16.49
C HIS A 85 -38.28 -12.88 16.74
N HIS A 86 -39.03 -12.50 15.69
CA HIS A 86 -40.41 -12.02 15.76
C HIS A 86 -41.42 -12.97 15.12
N LEU A 87 -41.00 -14.16 14.66
CA LEU A 87 -41.94 -15.22 14.30
C LEU A 87 -42.20 -16.13 15.51
N PRO A 88 -43.48 -16.33 15.91
CA PRO A 88 -43.87 -17.21 17.01
C PRO A 88 -43.66 -18.70 16.67
#